data_AF-A0A817DA39-F1
#
_entry.id   AF-A0A817DA39-F1
#
_cell.length_a   1.000
_cell.length_b   1.000
_cell.length_c   1.000
_cell.angle_alpha   90.00
_cell.angle_beta   90.00
_cell.angle_gamma   90.00
#
_symmetry.space_group_name_H-M   'P 1'
#
loop_
_entity.id
_entity.type
_entity.pdbx_description
1 polymer ?
#
loop_
_entity_poly.entity_id
_entity_poly.type
_entity_poly.pdbx_seq_one_letter_code
_entity_poly.pdbx_strand_id
1 'polypeptide(L)'
;MKVLRNAYEPVANFLLSALRGMNIMHDTQFAETMNEIDPAKSFLYLPLANEECIAYYIKEYVPLLDSANMTFDNYIHIALDIKARRKFLIKKTIS
;
A
#
# COMPACT_ATOMS: atom_id res chain seq x y z
N MET A 1 13.63 -4.36 0.01
CA MET A 1 15.08 -4.49 -0.18
C MET A 1 15.37 -5.82 -0.85
N LYS A 2 16.41 -5.91 -1.69
CA LYS A 2 17.01 -7.18 -2.13
C LYS A 2 18.53 -7.07 -2.02
N VAL A 3 19.22 -8.20 -1.90
CA VAL A 3 20.68 -8.22 -1.96
C VAL A 3 21.10 -8.01 -3.40
N LEU A 4 21.79 -6.90 -3.65
CA LEU A 4 22.38 -6.52 -4.92
C LEU A 4 23.83 -6.15 -4.65
N ARG A 5 24.78 -6.76 -5.38
CA ARG A 5 26.22 -6.45 -5.27
C ARG A 5 26.75 -6.49 -3.82
N ASN A 6 26.32 -7.48 -3.04
CA ASN A 6 26.67 -7.69 -1.63
C ASN A 6 26.16 -6.59 -0.65
N ALA A 7 25.23 -5.74 -1.07
CA ALA A 7 24.54 -4.78 -0.22
C ALA A 7 23.02 -4.95 -0.35
N TYR A 8 22.25 -4.44 0.62
CA TYR A 8 20.80 -4.36 0.49
C TYR A 8 20.42 -3.06 -0.21
N GLU A 9 19.66 -3.16 -1.28
CA GLU A 9 19.18 -2.00 -2.03
C GLU A 9 17.65 -1.98 -2.13
N PRO A 10 17.01 -0.80 -2.15
CA PRO A 10 15.58 -0.68 -2.43
C PRO A 10 15.26 -1.14 -3.86
N VAL A 11 14.19 -1.94 -4.01
CA VAL A 11 13.75 -2.46 -5.31
C VAL A 11 12.29 -2.14 -5.50
N ALA A 12 11.99 -1.38 -6.55
CA ALA A 12 10.63 -0.96 -6.90
C ALA A 12 9.76 -2.13 -7.35
N ASN A 13 8.44 -1.98 -7.20
CA ASN A 13 7.39 -2.90 -7.68
C ASN A 13 7.46 -4.30 -7.06
N PHE A 14 8.20 -4.47 -5.97
CA PHE A 14 8.32 -5.76 -5.29
C PHE A 14 7.23 -5.93 -4.23
N LEU A 15 6.96 -4.89 -3.44
CA LEU A 15 6.11 -4.96 -2.25
C LEU A 15 4.69 -5.41 -2.56
N LEU A 16 4.05 -4.80 -3.55
CA LEU A 16 2.65 -5.13 -3.91
C LEU A 16 2.51 -6.59 -4.31
N SER A 17 3.43 -7.10 -5.15
CA SER A 17 3.43 -8.50 -5.57
C SER A 17 3.62 -9.47 -4.40
N ALA A 18 4.51 -9.14 -3.47
CA ALA A 18 4.79 -9.96 -2.29
C ALA A 18 3.57 -10.03 -1.36
N LEU A 19 2.91 -8.89 -1.12
CA LEU A 19 1.72 -8.83 -0.27
C LEU A 19 0.55 -9.61 -0.84
N ARG A 20 0.35 -9.58 -2.17
CA ARG A 20 -0.70 -10.40 -2.82
C ARG A 20 -0.51 -11.90 -2.66
N GLY A 21 0.74 -12.35 -2.54
CA GLY A 21 1.06 -13.76 -2.32
C GLY A 21 0.96 -14.22 -0.87
N MET A 22 0.71 -13.31 0.08
CA MET A 22 0.64 -13.62 1.51
C MET A 22 -0.82 -13.60 1.98
N ASN A 23 -1.40 -14.76 2.25
CA ASN A 23 -2.82 -14.86 2.70
C ASN A 23 -3.10 -14.05 3.98
N ILE A 24 -2.11 -13.88 4.86
CA ILE A 24 -2.23 -13.04 6.07
C ILE A 24 -2.33 -11.54 5.76
N MET A 25 -1.90 -11.11 4.57
CA MET A 25 -1.93 -9.72 4.13
C MET A 25 -2.96 -9.49 3.01
N HIS A 26 -3.39 -10.53 2.31
CA HIS A 26 -4.36 -10.44 1.23
C HIS A 26 -5.25 -11.67 1.17
N ASP A 27 -6.50 -11.52 1.59
CA ASP A 27 -7.54 -12.51 1.36
C ASP A 27 -7.99 -12.43 -0.11
N THR A 28 -7.52 -13.39 -0.91
CA THR A 28 -7.82 -13.43 -2.35
C THR A 28 -9.27 -13.82 -2.60
N GLN A 29 -9.83 -14.70 -1.78
CA GLN A 29 -11.22 -15.15 -1.93
C GLN A 29 -12.18 -14.00 -1.63
N PHE A 30 -11.92 -13.23 -0.58
CA PHE A 30 -12.69 -12.04 -0.28
C PHE A 30 -12.46 -10.93 -1.32
N ALA A 31 -11.24 -10.76 -1.82
CA ALA A 31 -10.99 -9.79 -2.90
C ALA A 31 -11.78 -10.13 -4.17
N GLU A 32 -11.96 -11.42 -4.48
CA GLU A 32 -12.72 -11.86 -5.64
C GLU A 32 -14.19 -11.50 -5.57
N THR A 33 -14.80 -11.53 -4.38
CA THR A 33 -16.19 -11.11 -4.17
C THR A 33 -16.34 -9.58 -4.28
N MET A 34 -15.27 -8.83 -4.07
CA MET A 34 -15.24 -7.36 -4.17
C MET A 34 -14.90 -6.82 -5.58
N ASN A 35 -14.62 -7.69 -6.56
CA ASN A 35 -14.20 -7.31 -7.91
C ASN A 35 -15.21 -6.41 -8.67
N GLU A 36 -16.49 -6.42 -8.29
CA GLU A 36 -17.50 -5.51 -8.87
C GLU A 36 -17.31 -4.05 -8.42
N ILE A 37 -16.65 -3.83 -7.27
CA ILE A 37 -16.49 -2.52 -6.63
C ILE A 37 -15.12 -1.91 -6.95
N ASP A 38 -14.09 -2.73 -7.21
CA ASP A 38 -12.74 -2.27 -7.60
C ASP A 38 -12.21 -3.03 -8.84
N PRO A 39 -12.64 -2.63 -10.05
CA PRO A 39 -12.18 -3.27 -11.30
C PRO A 39 -10.68 -3.16 -11.54
N ALA A 40 -10.03 -2.16 -10.94
CA ALA A 40 -8.59 -1.95 -11.03
C ALA A 40 -7.80 -2.84 -10.07
N LYS A 41 -8.47 -3.56 -9.16
CA LYS A 41 -7.86 -4.36 -8.08
C LYS A 41 -6.82 -3.56 -7.30
N SER A 42 -7.08 -2.27 -7.09
CA SER A 42 -6.16 -1.37 -6.39
C SER A 42 -6.03 -1.70 -4.90
N PHE A 43 -7.06 -2.29 -4.29
CA PHE A 43 -7.06 -2.65 -2.88
C PHE A 43 -6.55 -4.08 -2.61
N LEU A 44 -5.98 -4.22 -1.43
CA LEU A 44 -5.66 -5.43 -0.71
C LEU A 44 -6.60 -5.49 0.51
N TYR A 45 -6.97 -6.70 0.90
CA TYR A 45 -7.92 -6.95 1.96
C TYR A 45 -7.26 -7.85 3.00
N LEU A 46 -7.14 -7.38 4.24
CA LEU A 46 -6.72 -8.27 5.32
C LEU A 46 -7.82 -9.32 5.59
N PRO A 47 -7.46 -10.56 5.98
CA PRO A 47 -8.43 -11.54 6.45
C PRO A 47 -9.34 -10.96 7.53
N LEU A 48 -10.62 -11.34 7.50
CA LEU A 48 -11.62 -10.86 8.45
C LEU A 48 -11.18 -11.10 9.89
N ALA A 49 -11.20 -10.04 10.69
CA ALA A 49 -11.01 -10.09 12.12
C ALA A 49 -12.23 -9.43 12.78
N ASN A 50 -13.06 -10.24 13.45
CA ASN A 50 -14.26 -9.77 14.15
C ASN A 50 -15.23 -8.97 13.25
N GLU A 51 -15.66 -9.57 12.14
CA GLU A 51 -16.68 -9.05 11.18
C GLU A 51 -16.29 -7.80 10.38
N GLU A 52 -15.19 -7.13 10.72
CA GLU A 52 -14.65 -6.02 9.94
C GLU A 52 -13.50 -6.49 9.05
N CYS A 53 -13.46 -5.97 7.81
CA CYS A 53 -12.37 -6.19 6.88
C CYS A 53 -11.63 -4.87 6.62
N ILE A 54 -10.30 -4.89 6.74
CA ILE A 54 -9.46 -3.73 6.43
C ILE A 54 -9.06 -3.80 4.95
N ALA A 55 -9.60 -2.88 4.16
CA ALA A 55 -9.14 -2.61 2.81
C ALA A 55 -8.02 -1.56 2.83
N TYR A 56 -6.90 -1.83 2.18
CA TYR A 56 -5.76 -0.92 2.07
C TYR A 56 -5.15 -1.00 0.67
N TYR A 57 -4.44 0.05 0.22
CA TYR A 57 -3.71 0.03 -1.05
C TYR A 57 -2.27 0.47 -0.81
N ILE A 58 -1.40 0.14 -1.75
CA ILE A 58 0.02 0.46 -1.67
C ILE A 58 0.32 1.70 -2.51
N LYS A 59 0.80 2.76 -1.86
CA LYS A 59 1.49 3.86 -2.55
C LYS A 59 2.99 3.61 -2.43
N GLU A 60 3.60 3.19 -3.54
CA GLU A 60 5.05 3.06 -3.64
C GLU A 60 5.65 4.37 -4.15
N TYR A 61 6.66 4.89 -3.44
CA TYR A 61 7.37 6.11 -3.84
C TYR A 61 8.43 5.80 -4.90
N VAL A 62 8.68 6.76 -5.79
CA VAL A 62 9.70 6.66 -6.84
C VAL A 62 10.57 7.92 -6.80
N PRO A 63 11.90 7.81 -6.61
CA PRO A 63 12.61 6.57 -6.29
C PRO A 63 12.30 6.08 -4.86
N LEU A 64 12.50 4.78 -4.61
CA LEU A 64 12.63 4.28 -3.26
C LEU A 64 13.97 4.70 -2.68
N LEU A 65 14.00 5.00 -1.39
CA LEU A 65 15.19 5.49 -0.70
C LEU A 65 15.54 4.57 0.47
N ASP A 66 16.84 4.45 0.72
CA ASP A 66 17.34 4.10 2.05
C ASP A 66 17.01 5.28 2.99
N SER A 67 16.59 4.99 4.23
CA SER A 67 16.24 6.04 5.19
C SER A 67 17.44 6.91 5.55
N ALA A 68 18.66 6.37 5.45
CA ALA A 68 19.90 7.14 5.60
C ALA A 68 20.06 8.25 4.53
N ASN A 69 19.36 8.12 3.39
CA ASN A 69 19.41 9.07 2.28
C ASN A 69 18.19 10.01 2.26
N MET A 70 17.28 9.91 3.23
CA MET A 70 16.11 10.79 3.30
C MET A 70 16.49 12.20 3.78
N THR A 71 15.89 13.22 3.16
CA THR A 71 15.99 14.63 3.56
C THR A 71 14.67 15.15 4.12
N PHE A 72 14.67 16.37 4.66
CA PHE A 72 13.44 17.05 5.10
C PHE A 72 12.38 17.15 4.00
N ASP A 73 12.77 17.33 2.74
CA ASP A 73 11.83 17.37 1.62
C ASP A 73 11.08 16.05 1.45
N ASN A 74 11.72 14.91 1.70
CA ASN A 74 11.05 13.62 1.66
C ASN A 74 9.97 13.51 2.76
N TYR A 75 10.28 13.97 3.98
CA TYR A 75 9.30 13.98 5.07
C TYR A 75 8.13 14.93 4.81
N ILE A 76 8.41 16.12 4.26
CA ILE A 76 7.38 17.08 3.84
C ILE A 76 6.48 16.44 2.78
N HIS A 77 7.07 15.77 1.79
CA HIS A 77 6.31 15.09 0.74
C HIS A 77 5.39 14.00 1.32
N ILE A 78 5.89 13.16 2.23
CA ILE A 78 5.07 12.14 2.92
C ILE A 78 3.90 12.80 3.67
N ALA A 79 4.16 13.89 4.40
CA ALA A 79 3.12 14.60 5.16
C ALA A 79 2.04 15.21 4.25
N LEU A 80 2.44 15.79 3.12
CA LEU A 80 1.52 16.32 2.11
C LEU A 80 0.66 15.21 1.48
N ASP A 81 1.24 14.05 1.19
CA ASP A 81 0.52 12.90 0.64
C ASP A 81 -0.54 12.37 1.63
N ILE A 82 -0.19 12.26 2.91
CA ILE A 82 -1.14 11.89 3.99
C ILE A 82 -2.28 12.90 4.06
N LYS A 83 -1.96 14.21 4.06
CA LYS A 83 -2.96 15.29 4.09
C LYS A 83 -3.90 15.25 2.89
N ALA A 84 -3.37 15.06 1.69
CA ALA A 84 -4.16 14.97 0.46
C ALA A 84 -5.13 13.77 0.48
N ARG A 85 -4.65 12.60 0.93
CA ARG A 85 -5.46 11.37 1.02
C ARG A 85 -6.54 11.44 2.10
N ARG A 86 -6.28 12.08 3.24
CA ARG A 86 -7.29 12.27 4.30
C ARG A 86 -8.53 13.01 3.78
N LYS A 87 -8.35 14.01 2.91
CA LYS A 87 -9.46 14.76 2.30
C LYS A 87 -10.33 13.90 1.37
N PHE A 88 -9.76 12.86 0.77
CA PHE A 88 -10.47 11.92 -0.11
C PHE A 88 -11.32 10.92 0.70
N LEU A 89 -10.79 10.42 1.82
CA LEU A 89 -11.52 9.49 2.71
C LEU A 89 -12.77 10.14 3.32
N ILE A 90 -12.69 11.41 3.74
CA ILE A 90 -13.84 12.13 4.34
C ILE A 90 -14.98 12.34 3.33
N LYS A 91 -14.66 12.54 2.04
CA LYS A 91 -15.69 12.71 1.00
C LYS A 91 -16.45 11.43 0.67
N LYS A 92 -15.86 10.25 0.92
CA LYS A 92 -16.49 8.95 0.62
C LYS A 92 -17.41 8.45 1.74
N THR A 93 -17.32 9.03 2.95
CA THR A 93 -18.18 8.71 4.11
C THR A 93 -19.49 9.50 4.13
N ILE A 94 -19.74 10.36 3.13
CA ILE A 94 -20.99 11.12 3.00
C ILE A 94 -21.51 10.95 1.57
N SER A 95 -22.06 9.76 1.25
CA SER A 95 -22.97 9.55 0.12
C SER A 95 -23.88 8.37 0.40
#